data_AF-A0AAV0PVX8-F1
#
_entry.id   AF-A0AAV0PVX8-F1
#
_cell.length_a   1.000
_cell.length_b   1.000
_cell.length_c   1.000
_cell.angle_alpha   90.00
_cell.angle_beta   90.00
_cell.angle_gamma   90.00
#
_symmetry.space_group_name_H-M   'P 1'
#
loop_
_entity.id
_entity.type
_entity.pdbx_description
1 polymer ?
#
loop_
_entity_poly.entity_id
_entity_poly.type
_entity_poly.pdbx_seq_one_letter_code
_entity_poly.pdbx_strand_id
1 'polypeptide(L)'
;MDSENWVSVTVGSRVGEVKRLTKETNVSVKINLDGTGVADSSTGIPFLDHMLDQLASHGLFDVHVRATGDIHIDDHHTNEDVALAIGSDFESYQQRELGNWSGKRVS
;
A
#
# COMPACT_ATOMS: atom_id res chain seq x y z
N MET A 1 36.72 14.95 26.47
CA MET A 1 35.25 14.99 26.74
C MET A 1 34.63 15.47 25.46
N ASP A 2 34.36 14.50 24.61
CA ASP A 2 34.23 14.71 23.18
C ASP A 2 32.73 14.71 22.94
N SER A 3 32.18 15.88 22.60
CA SER A 3 30.74 16.07 22.43
C SER A 3 30.25 15.25 21.24
N GLU A 4 29.50 14.18 21.53
CA GLU A 4 28.84 13.38 20.52
C GLU A 4 27.85 14.24 19.73
N ASN A 5 28.13 14.40 18.44
CA ASN A 5 27.28 15.12 17.50
C ASN A 5 26.22 14.14 16.97
N TRP A 6 25.00 14.24 17.48
CA TRP A 6 23.88 13.40 17.03
C TRP A 6 23.25 14.02 15.78
N VAL A 7 23.53 13.43 14.61
CA VAL A 7 22.82 13.76 13.38
C VAL A 7 21.42 13.16 13.46
N SER A 8 20.41 14.02 13.58
CA SER A 8 19.01 13.62 13.52
C SER A 8 18.66 13.26 12.07
N VAL A 9 18.58 11.97 11.75
CA VAL A 9 18.04 11.53 10.45
C VAL A 9 16.53 11.77 10.48
N THR A 10 16.05 12.76 9.74
CA THR A 10 14.62 12.90 9.47
C THR A 10 14.26 11.84 8.44
N VAL A 11 13.71 10.71 8.88
CA VAL A 11 13.12 9.73 7.97
C VAL A 11 11.91 10.42 7.33
N GLY A 12 11.94 10.59 6.00
CA GLY A 12 10.81 11.14 5.26
C GLY A 12 9.59 10.22 5.42
N SER A 13 8.38 10.78 5.32
CA SER A 13 7.13 10.03 5.44
C SER A 13 7.14 8.78 4.54
N ARG A 14 6.75 7.64 5.12
CA ARG A 14 6.67 6.35 4.45
C ARG A 14 5.44 6.33 3.55
N VAL A 15 5.60 6.86 2.33
CA VAL A 15 4.58 6.84 1.26
C VAL A 15 5.01 5.99 0.05
N GLY A 16 4.12 5.08 -0.34
CA GLY A 16 4.27 4.09 -1.40
C GLY A 16 3.13 4.28 -2.40
N GLU A 17 3.42 3.95 -3.66
CA GLU A 17 2.41 3.94 -4.71
C GLU A 17 2.66 2.76 -5.65
N VAL A 18 1.63 1.95 -5.88
CA VAL A 18 1.65 0.80 -6.78
C VAL A 18 0.51 0.89 -7.77
N LYS A 19 0.81 0.59 -9.04
CA LYS A 19 -0.18 0.43 -10.11
C LYS A 19 -0.04 -0.95 -10.70
N ARG A 20 -1.15 -1.66 -10.82
CA ARG A 20 -1.22 -3.02 -11.35
C ARG A 20 -2.33 -3.09 -12.39
N LEU A 21 -1.98 -3.56 -13.59
CA LEU A 21 -2.91 -3.69 -14.71
C LEU A 21 -2.82 -5.12 -15.26
N THR A 22 -3.96 -5.80 -15.35
CA THR A 22 -4.11 -7.10 -16.00
C THR A 22 -5.20 -7.04 -17.07
N LYS A 23 -5.64 -8.21 -17.55
CA LYS A 23 -6.81 -8.30 -18.43
C LYS A 23 -8.11 -8.19 -17.65
N GLU A 24 -8.13 -8.66 -16.41
CA GLU A 24 -9.30 -8.65 -15.53
C GLU A 24 -9.47 -7.31 -14.80
N THR A 25 -8.38 -6.69 -14.35
CA THR A 25 -8.44 -5.54 -13.44
C THR A 25 -7.45 -4.42 -13.76
N ASN A 26 -7.76 -3.22 -13.26
CA ASN A 26 -6.88 -2.07 -13.18
C ASN A 26 -6.94 -1.50 -11.77
N VAL A 27 -5.81 -1.55 -11.05
CA VAL A 27 -5.71 -1.22 -9.63
C VAL A 27 -4.60 -0.19 -9.41
N SER A 28 -4.91 0.85 -8.63
CA SER A 28 -3.97 1.83 -8.12
C SER A 28 -4.11 1.90 -6.61
N VAL A 29 -2.99 1.74 -5.90
CA VAL A 29 -2.91 1.83 -4.44
C VAL A 29 -1.85 2.87 -4.08
N LYS A 30 -2.17 3.71 -3.11
CA LYS A 30 -1.21 4.58 -2.43
C LYS A 30 -1.49 4.54 -0.95
N ILE A 31 -0.48 4.22 -0.16
CA ILE A 31 -0.59 4.20 1.30
C ILE A 31 0.42 5.19 1.89
N ASN A 32 0.07 5.79 3.03
CA ASN A 32 0.99 6.49 3.90
C ASN A 32 0.98 5.78 5.26
N LEU A 33 2.09 5.16 5.65
CA LEU A 33 2.21 4.46 6.93
C LEU A 33 2.30 5.42 8.12
N ASP A 34 2.71 6.65 7.88
CA ASP A 34 2.77 7.75 8.85
C ASP A 34 1.57 8.67 8.69
N GLY A 35 0.40 8.08 8.43
CA GLY A 35 -0.84 8.78 8.13
C GLY A 35 -1.59 9.25 9.36
N THR A 36 -2.83 9.67 9.11
CA THR A 36 -3.79 10.13 10.14
C THR A 36 -5.09 9.34 10.11
N GLY A 37 -5.17 8.29 9.29
CA GLY A 37 -6.36 7.47 9.13
C GLY A 37 -7.29 7.93 8.01
N VAL A 38 -6.79 8.68 7.03
CA VAL A 38 -7.61 9.10 5.88
C VAL A 38 -7.92 7.90 5.00
N ALA A 39 -9.20 7.64 4.75
CA ALA A 39 -9.64 6.61 3.82
C ALA A 39 -10.25 7.24 2.57
N ASP A 40 -9.79 6.81 1.40
CA ASP A 40 -10.34 7.18 0.11
C ASP A 40 -10.22 5.97 -0.83
N SER A 41 -11.13 5.03 -0.68
CA SER A 41 -11.15 3.77 -1.44
C SER A 41 -12.40 3.67 -2.32
N SER A 42 -12.20 3.25 -3.57
CA SER A 42 -13.27 2.97 -4.53
C SER A 42 -12.84 1.78 -5.37
N THR A 43 -13.24 0.59 -4.95
CA THR A 43 -12.91 -0.68 -5.62
C THR A 43 -14.02 -1.21 -6.52
N GLY A 44 -15.24 -0.68 -6.37
CA GLY A 44 -16.44 -1.24 -6.98
C GLY A 44 -17.07 -2.37 -6.14
N ILE A 45 -16.45 -2.77 -5.02
CA ILE A 45 -16.96 -3.75 -4.06
C ILE A 45 -17.23 -3.02 -2.73
N PRO A 46 -18.49 -2.64 -2.42
CA PRO A 46 -18.79 -1.78 -1.28
C PRO A 46 -18.34 -2.32 0.08
N PHE A 47 -18.37 -3.65 0.26
CA PHE A 47 -17.91 -4.25 1.51
C PHE A 47 -16.39 -4.19 1.67
N LEU A 48 -15.63 -4.34 0.57
CA LEU A 48 -14.18 -4.18 0.57
C LEU A 48 -13.78 -2.74 0.87
N ASP A 49 -14.47 -1.77 0.25
CA ASP A 49 -14.26 -0.34 0.53
C ASP A 49 -14.46 -0.05 2.03
N HIS A 50 -15.53 -0.59 2.63
CA HIS A 50 -15.75 -0.47 4.07
C HIS A 50 -14.63 -1.09 4.91
N MET A 51 -14.08 -2.24 4.52
CA MET A 51 -12.95 -2.87 5.22
C MET A 51 -11.66 -2.04 5.08
N LEU A 52 -11.44 -1.39 3.94
CA LEU A 52 -10.31 -0.48 3.73
C LEU A 52 -10.45 0.79 4.58
N ASP A 53 -11.67 1.28 4.81
CA ASP A 53 -11.92 2.38 5.76
C ASP A 53 -11.51 1.99 7.19
N GLN A 54 -11.81 0.75 7.61
CA GLN A 54 -11.41 0.25 8.92
C GLN A 54 -9.89 0.09 9.01
N LEU A 55 -9.24 -0.39 7.94
CA LEU A 55 -7.79 -0.49 7.87
C LEU A 55 -7.12 0.88 8.04
N ALA A 56 -7.63 1.91 7.34
CA ALA A 56 -7.14 3.27 7.47
C ALA A 56 -7.34 3.82 8.89
N SER A 57 -8.59 3.84 9.37
CA SER A 57 -8.95 4.48 10.64
C SER A 57 -8.35 3.82 11.87
N HIS A 58 -8.26 2.49 11.92
CA HIS A 58 -7.68 1.77 13.06
C HIS A 58 -6.17 1.54 12.93
N GLY A 59 -5.64 1.51 11.70
CA GLY A 59 -4.20 1.45 11.44
C GLY A 59 -3.50 2.81 11.48
N LEU A 60 -4.25 3.91 11.47
CA LEU A 60 -3.76 5.28 11.28
C LEU A 60 -2.99 5.47 9.96
N PHE A 61 -3.33 4.68 8.94
CA PHE A 61 -2.78 4.81 7.61
C PHE A 61 -3.64 5.76 6.77
N ASP A 62 -3.02 6.54 5.89
CA ASP A 62 -3.80 7.15 4.81
C ASP A 62 -3.85 6.13 3.66
N VAL A 63 -5.04 5.65 3.30
CA VAL A 63 -5.25 4.58 2.32
C VAL A 63 -6.05 5.13 1.14
N HIS A 64 -5.42 5.15 -0.03
CA HIS A 64 -6.05 5.51 -1.29
C HIS A 64 -6.05 4.31 -2.22
N VAL A 65 -7.24 3.79 -2.55
CA VAL A 65 -7.39 2.67 -3.48
C VAL A 65 -8.37 3.05 -4.60
N ARG A 66 -7.98 2.76 -5.84
CA ARG A 66 -8.87 2.80 -7.01
C ARG A 66 -8.75 1.47 -7.70
N ALA A 67 -9.88 0.78 -7.87
CA ALA A 67 -9.93 -0.43 -8.68
C ALA A 67 -11.14 -0.43 -9.61
N THR A 68 -10.91 -0.97 -10.80
CA THR A 68 -11.96 -1.36 -11.74
C THR A 68 -11.65 -2.75 -12.22
N GLY A 69 -12.63 -3.63 -12.29
CA GLY A 69 -12.43 -4.98 -12.79
C GLY A 69 -13.72 -5.61 -13.31
N ASP A 70 -13.64 -6.90 -13.60
CA ASP A 70 -14.70 -7.73 -14.16
C ASP A 70 -15.75 -8.19 -13.12
N ILE A 71 -16.17 -7.28 -12.23
CA ILE A 71 -17.13 -7.52 -11.13
C ILE A 71 -18.50 -8.11 -11.54
N HIS A 72 -18.79 -8.12 -12.84
CA HIS A 72 -19.99 -8.72 -13.42
C HIS A 72 -19.88 -10.25 -13.55
N ILE A 73 -18.67 -10.80 -13.48
CA ILE A 73 -18.38 -12.24 -13.42
C ILE A 73 -18.44 -12.66 -11.95
N ASP A 74 -17.52 -12.15 -11.13
CA ASP A 74 -17.50 -12.20 -9.68
C ASP A 74 -16.58 -11.09 -9.11
N ASP A 75 -16.51 -10.98 -7.78
CA ASP A 75 -15.66 -10.02 -7.09
C ASP A 75 -14.21 -10.51 -6.87
N HIS A 76 -13.91 -11.76 -7.23
CA HIS A 76 -12.68 -12.46 -6.83
C HIS A 76 -11.43 -11.77 -7.34
N HIS A 77 -11.37 -11.51 -8.66
CA HIS A 77 -10.18 -10.91 -9.28
C HIS A 77 -9.92 -9.50 -8.74
N THR A 78 -10.96 -8.68 -8.59
CA THR A 78 -10.81 -7.31 -8.08
C THR A 78 -10.34 -7.32 -6.62
N ASN A 79 -10.91 -8.21 -5.79
CA ASN A 79 -10.49 -8.35 -4.39
C ASN A 79 -9.04 -8.86 -4.26
N GLU A 80 -8.67 -9.90 -5.01
CA GLU A 80 -7.31 -10.46 -5.03
C GLU A 80 -6.28 -9.41 -5.48
N ASP A 81 -6.56 -8.71 -6.58
CA ASP A 81 -5.61 -7.80 -7.19
C ASP A 81 -5.41 -6.51 -6.37
N VAL A 82 -6.45 -6.07 -5.64
CA VAL A 82 -6.33 -5.02 -4.62
C VAL A 82 -5.42 -5.49 -3.48
N ALA A 83 -5.61 -6.70 -2.96
CA ALA A 83 -4.77 -7.23 -1.87
C ALA A 83 -3.30 -7.40 -2.30
N LEU A 84 -3.05 -7.90 -3.52
CA LEU A 84 -1.70 -8.00 -4.08
C LEU A 84 -1.05 -6.62 -4.24
N ALA A 85 -1.78 -5.62 -4.76
CA ALA A 85 -1.25 -4.27 -4.91
C ALA A 85 -0.90 -3.62 -3.56
N ILE A 86 -1.74 -3.81 -2.53
CA ILE A 86 -1.45 -3.38 -1.16
C ILE A 86 -0.19 -4.06 -0.60
N GLY A 87 -0.06 -5.38 -0.79
CA GLY A 87 1.12 -6.13 -0.36
C GLY A 87 2.41 -5.65 -1.04
N SER A 88 2.36 -5.41 -2.35
CA SER A 88 3.48 -4.84 -3.11
C SER A 88 3.83 -3.42 -2.66
N ASP A 89 2.84 -2.61 -2.27
CA ASP A 89 3.07 -1.28 -1.71
C ASP A 89 3.87 -1.38 -0.41
N PHE A 90 3.46 -2.27 0.50
CA PHE A 90 4.19 -2.54 1.74
C PHE A 90 5.65 -3.00 1.50
N GLU A 91 5.87 -3.89 0.53
CA GLU A 91 7.21 -4.34 0.15
C GLU A 91 8.07 -3.20 -0.40
N SER A 92 7.47 -2.30 -1.18
CA SER A 92 8.18 -1.17 -1.78
C SER A 92 8.81 -0.23 -0.73
N TYR A 93 8.19 -0.05 0.44
CA TYR A 93 8.80 0.68 1.57
C TYR A 93 10.02 -0.03 2.10
N GLN A 94 9.89 -1.35 2.34
CA GLN A 94 10.96 -2.13 2.94
C GLN A 94 12.22 -2.08 2.07
N GLN A 95 12.08 -2.13 0.74
CA GLN A 95 13.21 -2.02 -0.18
C GLN A 95 13.83 -0.60 -0.20
N ARG A 96 13.01 0.44 -0.01
CA ARG A 96 13.47 1.85 0.01
C ARG A 96 14.13 2.25 1.33
N GLU A 97 13.64 1.76 2.46
CA GLU A 97 14.23 2.04 3.77
C GLU A 97 15.49 1.20 4.06
N LEU A 98 15.54 -0.05 3.58
CA LEU A 98 16.69 -0.93 3.82
C LEU A 98 17.81 -0.79 2.77
N GLY A 99 17.62 0.08 1.76
CA GLY A 99 18.59 0.32 0.69
C GLY A 99 18.85 -0.93 -0.16
N ASN A 100 18.05 -1.13 -1.22
CA ASN A 100 18.26 -2.17 -2.25
C ASN A 100 18.81 -3.49 -1.68
N TRP A 101 18.05 -4.13 -0.78
CA TRP A 101 18.33 -5.52 -0.42
C TRP A 101 18.13 -6.36 -1.68
N SER A 102 19.23 -6.71 -2.37
CA SER A 102 19.24 -7.67 -3.48
C SER A 102 19.02 -9.07 -2.91
N GLY A 103 17.76 -9.39 -2.59
CA GLY A 103 17.38 -10.67 -2.07
C GLY A 103 17.56 -11.66 -3.19
N LYS A 104 18.71 -12.34 -3.23
CA LYS A 104 18.89 -13.54 -4.05
C LYS A 104 17.74 -14.46 -3.68
N ARG A 105 16.75 -14.57 -4.57
CA ARG A 105 15.72 -15.62 -4.47
C ARG A 105 16.49 -16.93 -4.36
N VAL A 106 16.38 -17.57 -3.22
CA VAL A 106 16.87 -18.94 -3.05
C VAL A 106 15.89 -19.78 -3.87
N SER A 107 16.37 -20.21 -5.03
CA SER A 107 15.74 -21.22 -5.88
C SER A 107 15.69 -22.57 -5.18
#